data_AF-A0A7V9RQM4-F1
#
_entry.id   AF-A0A7V9RQM4-F1
#
_cell.length_a   1.000
_cell.length_b   1.000
_cell.length_c   1.000
_cell.angle_alpha   90.00
_cell.angle_beta   90.00
_cell.angle_gamma   90.00
#
_symmetry.space_group_name_H-M   'P 1'
#
loop_
_entity.id
_entity.type
_entity.pdbx_description
1 polymer ?
#
loop_
_entity_poly.entity_id
_entity_poly.type
_entity_poly.pdbx_seq_one_letter_code
_entity_poly.pdbx_strand_id
1 'polypeptide(L)'
;MIEHSGVFAAADRAASAYRYLPVDVPPGCAGLTAELEYDGGVLDLGCFGPAGFRGWSGGARRRFTITPTWATPGYLPGELEAGEWRLALGLHRVPDDGLPWRVTVTFGSKEPPPVPAAPPLPERPPQRSLPAPDGMRWLAGDLHTHTVHSDGTLTVDELAGLAVAQGLDFLAVTDHNTTSHHASLAAAGARAGLVLVPGQEVTTYRGHANAFGDIGWVDFRAPADSWVASVAASGGLLSINHPLGADCSWRQPLVCRPPLAEIWHWTWLDRRWGGPMAWW
;
A
#
# COMPACT_ATOMS: atom_id res chain seq x y z
N MET A 1 22.91 -17.34 -5.47
CA MET A 1 22.80 -15.86 -5.53
C MET A 1 22.54 -15.50 -6.98
N ILE A 2 21.58 -14.64 -7.23
CA ILE A 2 21.26 -14.12 -8.58
C ILE A 2 21.51 -12.61 -8.53
N GLU A 3 22.09 -12.04 -9.58
CA GLU A 3 22.32 -10.60 -9.70
C GLU A 3 21.80 -10.09 -11.03
N HIS A 4 21.10 -8.95 -10.98
CA HIS A 4 20.72 -8.18 -12.14
C HIS A 4 21.26 -6.76 -11.97
N SER A 5 21.74 -6.14 -13.03
CA SER A 5 22.15 -4.74 -13.01
C SER A 5 21.97 -4.09 -14.38
N GLY A 6 21.94 -2.77 -14.39
CA GLY A 6 21.79 -2.00 -15.61
C GLY A 6 21.71 -0.50 -15.36
N VAL A 7 21.34 0.24 -16.39
CA VAL A 7 21.05 1.68 -16.32
C VAL A 7 19.71 1.89 -17.00
N PHE A 8 18.73 2.44 -16.29
CA PHE A 8 17.46 2.84 -16.89
C PHE A 8 17.56 4.24 -17.47
N ALA A 9 16.99 4.46 -18.65
CA ALA A 9 16.85 5.79 -19.25
C ALA A 9 15.38 6.27 -19.15
N ALA A 10 15.15 7.57 -19.37
CA ALA A 10 13.79 8.13 -19.41
C ALA A 10 12.88 7.41 -20.44
N ALA A 11 13.46 6.92 -21.55
CA ALA A 11 12.75 6.13 -22.56
C ALA A 11 12.23 4.80 -22.02
N ASP A 12 12.92 4.17 -21.06
CA ASP A 12 12.45 2.91 -20.45
C ASP A 12 11.15 3.13 -19.68
N ARG A 13 11.10 4.20 -18.91
CA ARG A 13 9.90 4.62 -18.16
C ARG A 13 8.75 4.97 -19.09
N ALA A 14 9.03 5.66 -20.20
CA ALA A 14 8.03 6.00 -21.20
C ALA A 14 7.45 4.75 -21.89
N ALA A 15 8.28 3.73 -22.11
CA ALA A 15 7.84 2.45 -22.69
C ALA A 15 7.03 1.61 -21.69
N SER A 16 7.43 1.59 -20.43
CA SER A 16 6.70 0.91 -19.36
C SER A 16 7.05 1.48 -18.00
N ALA A 17 6.02 1.72 -17.17
CA ALA A 17 6.22 2.11 -15.78
C ALA A 17 6.83 0.97 -14.92
N TYR A 18 6.79 -0.28 -15.39
CA TYR A 18 7.27 -1.45 -14.66
C TYR A 18 8.25 -2.27 -15.50
N ARG A 19 9.35 -2.70 -14.87
CA ARG A 19 10.30 -3.66 -15.43
C ARG A 19 10.32 -4.92 -14.59
N TYR A 20 10.39 -6.08 -15.24
CA TYR A 20 10.37 -7.38 -14.56
C TYR A 20 11.71 -8.09 -14.76
N LEU A 21 12.27 -8.58 -13.66
CA LEU A 21 13.52 -9.33 -13.63
C LEU A 21 13.21 -10.79 -13.24
N PRO A 22 13.57 -11.77 -14.07
CA PRO A 22 13.30 -13.17 -13.78
C PRO A 22 14.21 -13.68 -12.65
N VAL A 23 13.64 -14.45 -11.73
CA VAL A 23 14.34 -15.08 -10.61
C VAL A 23 13.92 -16.54 -10.55
N ASP A 24 14.82 -17.45 -10.88
CA ASP A 24 14.57 -18.88 -10.76
C ASP A 24 14.69 -19.33 -9.30
N VAL A 25 13.54 -19.56 -8.67
CA VAL A 25 13.47 -20.03 -7.28
C VAL A 25 13.66 -21.55 -7.24
N PRO A 26 14.66 -22.07 -6.51
CA PRO A 26 14.92 -23.50 -6.45
C PRO A 26 13.85 -24.25 -5.64
N PRO A 27 13.62 -25.54 -5.90
CA PRO A 27 12.74 -26.37 -5.07
C PRO A 27 13.17 -26.39 -3.60
N GLY A 28 12.20 -26.33 -2.68
CA GLY A 28 12.45 -26.38 -1.23
C GLY A 28 13.13 -25.12 -0.67
N CYS A 29 13.00 -23.98 -1.35
CA CYS A 29 13.58 -22.72 -0.90
C CYS A 29 12.98 -22.28 0.45
N ALA A 30 13.82 -22.16 1.48
CA ALA A 30 13.38 -21.75 2.83
C ALA A 30 13.16 -20.23 2.98
N GLY A 31 13.58 -19.45 1.99
CA GLY A 31 13.37 -18.01 1.98
C GLY A 31 14.11 -17.32 0.84
N LEU A 32 13.59 -16.18 0.42
CA LEU A 32 14.11 -15.33 -0.66
C LEU A 32 14.30 -13.93 -0.09
N THR A 33 15.49 -13.38 -0.26
CA THR A 33 15.80 -11.98 0.06
C THR A 33 16.27 -11.27 -1.20
N ALA A 34 15.62 -10.16 -1.54
CA ALA A 34 16.06 -9.29 -2.62
C ALA A 34 16.48 -7.92 -2.05
N GLU A 35 17.54 -7.36 -2.61
CA GLU A 35 18.10 -6.07 -2.24
C GLU A 35 18.36 -5.25 -3.51
N LEU A 36 17.86 -4.01 -3.53
CA LEU A 36 17.89 -3.07 -4.64
C LEU A 36 18.78 -1.88 -4.27
N GLU A 37 19.81 -1.66 -5.08
CA GLU A 37 20.73 -0.53 -5.00
C GLU A 37 20.50 0.40 -6.20
N TYR A 38 20.38 1.70 -5.94
CA TYR A 38 20.39 2.77 -6.94
C TYR A 38 20.64 4.12 -6.25
N ASP A 39 21.04 5.13 -7.02
CA ASP A 39 21.20 6.51 -6.55
C ASP A 39 20.73 7.52 -7.60
N GLY A 40 20.25 8.69 -7.15
CA GLY A 40 19.83 9.79 -8.04
C GLY A 40 18.43 9.69 -8.64
N GLY A 41 17.61 8.69 -8.28
CA GLY A 41 16.26 8.49 -8.83
C GLY A 41 15.21 8.04 -7.80
N VAL A 42 14.10 7.46 -8.28
CA VAL A 42 13.15 6.70 -7.45
C VAL A 42 12.76 5.44 -8.21
N LEU A 43 13.15 4.30 -7.65
CA LEU A 43 12.71 2.98 -8.08
C LEU A 43 11.89 2.34 -6.96
N ASP A 44 10.79 1.72 -7.36
CA ASP A 44 10.00 0.86 -6.50
C ASP A 44 10.50 -0.59 -6.60
N LEU A 45 10.32 -1.36 -5.53
CA LEU A 45 10.61 -2.79 -5.50
C LEU A 45 9.33 -3.58 -5.18
N GLY A 46 9.11 -4.67 -5.92
CA GLY A 46 8.02 -5.61 -5.68
C GLY A 46 8.34 -7.01 -6.17
N CYS A 47 7.44 -7.95 -5.90
CA CYS A 47 7.66 -9.36 -6.18
C CYS A 47 6.38 -10.09 -6.59
N PHE A 48 6.50 -10.95 -7.61
CA PHE A 48 5.45 -11.83 -8.08
C PHE A 48 5.99 -13.26 -8.19
N GLY A 49 5.34 -14.21 -7.53
CA GLY A 49 5.59 -15.65 -7.71
C GLY A 49 4.70 -16.25 -8.80
N PRO A 50 4.82 -17.56 -9.06
CA PRO A 50 3.94 -18.31 -9.96
C PRO A 50 2.45 -18.12 -9.66
N ALA A 51 2.06 -18.10 -8.38
CA ALA A 51 0.69 -17.84 -7.96
C ALA A 51 0.24 -16.36 -8.03
N GLY A 52 1.14 -15.43 -8.36
CA GLY A 52 0.84 -14.02 -8.52
C GLY A 52 1.53 -13.11 -7.51
N PHE A 53 0.82 -12.08 -7.04
CA PHE A 53 1.40 -11.02 -6.19
C PHE A 53 1.96 -11.57 -4.88
N ARG A 54 3.18 -11.14 -4.52
CA ARG A 54 3.84 -11.50 -3.26
C ARG A 54 4.22 -10.30 -2.40
N GLY A 55 4.16 -9.08 -2.94
CA GLY A 55 4.36 -7.88 -2.16
C GLY A 55 4.90 -6.70 -2.96
N TRP A 56 4.83 -5.54 -2.32
CA TRP A 56 5.27 -4.27 -2.86
C TRP A 56 5.86 -3.42 -1.74
N SER A 57 7.05 -2.87 -1.98
CA SER A 57 7.68 -1.88 -1.11
C SER A 57 7.38 -0.45 -1.54
N GLY A 58 7.02 -0.24 -2.82
CA GLY A 58 7.17 1.09 -3.43
C GLY A 58 8.61 1.59 -3.27
N GLY A 59 8.76 2.89 -3.10
CA GLY A 59 10.04 3.53 -2.75
C GLY A 59 10.40 3.45 -1.27
N ALA A 60 9.54 2.87 -0.40
CA ALA A 60 9.72 2.90 1.05
C ALA A 60 10.86 1.99 1.53
N ARG A 61 11.18 0.92 0.78
CA ARG A 61 12.21 -0.06 1.16
C ARG A 61 13.01 -0.51 -0.05
N ARG A 62 14.31 -0.70 0.18
CA ARG A 62 15.27 -1.24 -0.79
C ARG A 62 15.53 -2.73 -0.63
N ARG A 63 14.97 -3.36 0.41
CA ARG A 63 15.19 -4.77 0.71
C ARG A 63 13.93 -5.41 1.26
N PHE A 64 13.67 -6.64 0.85
CA PHE A 64 12.65 -7.48 1.46
C PHE A 64 13.14 -8.92 1.60
N THR A 65 12.50 -9.64 2.51
CA THR A 65 12.62 -11.08 2.67
C THR A 65 11.22 -11.70 2.72
N ILE A 66 11.06 -12.86 2.08
CA ILE A 66 9.87 -13.72 2.15
C ILE A 66 10.33 -15.11 2.60
N THR A 67 9.64 -15.67 3.59
CA THR A 67 9.76 -17.07 4.04
C THR A 67 8.35 -17.69 4.09
N PRO A 68 8.24 -19.01 4.31
CA PRO A 68 6.94 -19.66 4.44
C PRO A 68 6.06 -19.09 5.57
N THR A 69 6.68 -18.61 6.65
CA THR A 69 5.98 -18.20 7.87
C THR A 69 6.08 -16.70 8.17
N TRP A 70 6.94 -15.97 7.48
CA TRP A 70 7.13 -14.54 7.70
C TRP A 70 7.56 -13.81 6.44
N ALA A 71 7.17 -12.56 6.32
CA ALA A 71 7.69 -11.69 5.28
C ALA A 71 7.89 -10.27 5.82
N THR A 72 8.76 -9.52 5.15
CA THR A 72 8.94 -8.09 5.41
C THR A 72 7.61 -7.36 5.25
N PRO A 73 7.24 -6.42 6.14
CA PRO A 73 6.03 -5.60 5.97
C PRO A 73 5.93 -5.01 4.55
N GLY A 74 4.77 -5.20 3.93
CA GLY A 74 4.53 -4.96 2.50
C GLY A 74 4.47 -6.22 1.64
N TYR A 75 4.93 -7.36 2.17
CA TYR A 75 4.99 -8.66 1.49
C TYR A 75 4.17 -9.73 2.22
N LEU A 76 3.74 -10.73 1.46
CA LEU A 76 2.95 -11.86 1.93
C LEU A 76 3.87 -13.07 2.20
N PRO A 77 3.85 -13.63 3.43
CA PRO A 77 4.50 -14.91 3.70
C PRO A 77 3.78 -16.04 2.95
N GLY A 78 4.44 -17.19 2.87
CA GLY A 78 3.87 -18.39 2.25
C GLY A 78 4.92 -19.14 1.45
N GLU A 79 4.60 -20.38 1.08
CA GLU A 79 5.49 -21.27 0.33
C GLU A 79 6.18 -20.56 -0.84
N LEU A 80 7.47 -20.86 -1.00
CA LEU A 80 8.27 -20.37 -2.11
C LEU A 80 8.22 -21.41 -3.22
N GLU A 81 7.18 -21.30 -4.05
CA GLU A 81 6.96 -22.14 -5.23
C GLU A 81 8.23 -22.21 -6.11
N ALA A 82 8.65 -23.42 -6.48
CA ALA A 82 9.77 -23.57 -7.41
C ALA A 82 9.40 -23.04 -8.80
N GLY A 83 10.36 -22.40 -9.48
CA GLY A 83 10.19 -21.91 -10.84
C GLY A 83 10.45 -20.42 -10.98
N GLU A 84 9.98 -19.84 -12.09
CA GLU A 84 10.24 -18.44 -12.42
C GLU A 84 9.36 -17.50 -11.57
N TRP A 85 10.03 -16.72 -10.73
CA TRP A 85 9.49 -15.55 -10.06
C TRP A 85 9.89 -14.30 -10.82
N ARG A 86 9.20 -13.19 -10.57
CA ARG A 86 9.50 -11.89 -11.18
C ARG A 86 9.65 -10.83 -10.10
N LEU A 87 10.86 -10.27 -9.99
CA LEU A 87 11.03 -9.02 -9.27
C LEU A 87 10.54 -7.88 -10.16
N ALA A 88 9.75 -6.99 -9.59
CA ALA A 88 9.18 -5.85 -10.30
C ALA A 88 9.88 -4.58 -9.84
N LEU A 89 10.43 -3.83 -10.78
CA LEU A 89 10.97 -2.49 -10.56
C LEU A 89 10.01 -1.45 -11.13
N GLY A 90 9.46 -0.60 -10.28
CA GLY A 90 8.66 0.55 -10.70
C GLY A 90 9.55 1.74 -11.03
N LEU A 91 9.45 2.28 -12.25
CA LEU A 91 10.27 3.39 -12.73
C LEU A 91 9.62 4.73 -12.38
N HIS A 92 9.51 5.05 -11.09
CA HIS A 92 8.77 6.23 -10.62
C HIS A 92 9.42 7.54 -11.13
N ARG A 93 10.74 7.68 -10.92
CA ARG A 93 11.54 8.83 -11.38
C ARG A 93 12.90 8.35 -11.88
N VAL A 94 13.13 8.51 -13.19
CA VAL A 94 14.39 8.18 -13.87
C VAL A 94 14.98 9.49 -14.42
N PRO A 95 16.18 9.91 -13.97
CA PRO A 95 16.87 11.08 -14.50
C PRO A 95 17.22 10.96 -16.00
N ASP A 96 17.43 12.10 -16.66
CA ASP A 96 17.76 12.16 -18.09
C ASP A 96 19.16 11.59 -18.40
N ASP A 97 20.10 11.68 -17.46
CA ASP A 97 21.45 11.11 -17.54
C ASP A 97 21.51 9.61 -17.22
N GLY A 98 20.36 9.01 -16.90
CA GLY A 98 20.20 7.58 -16.63
C GLY A 98 20.31 7.23 -15.15
N LEU A 99 19.77 6.07 -14.80
CA LEU A 99 19.68 5.57 -13.43
C LEU A 99 20.34 4.19 -13.31
N PRO A 100 21.61 4.12 -12.87
CA PRO A 100 22.26 2.86 -12.56
C PRO A 100 21.55 2.15 -11.40
N TRP A 101 21.38 0.84 -11.55
CA TRP A 101 20.73 0.01 -10.54
C TRP A 101 21.35 -1.38 -10.47
N ARG A 102 21.27 -2.01 -9.29
CA ARG A 102 21.59 -3.42 -9.06
C ARG A 102 20.54 -4.05 -8.18
N VAL A 103 20.15 -5.27 -8.50
CA VAL A 103 19.33 -6.14 -7.65
C VAL A 103 20.09 -7.42 -7.36
N THR A 104 20.25 -7.72 -6.07
CA THR A 104 20.86 -8.96 -5.60
C THR A 104 19.82 -9.82 -4.91
N VAL A 105 19.72 -11.09 -5.30
CA VAL A 105 18.81 -12.07 -4.71
C VAL A 105 19.60 -13.20 -4.06
N THR A 106 19.29 -13.45 -2.79
CA THR A 106 19.84 -14.56 -2.01
C THR A 106 18.72 -15.47 -1.53
N PHE A 107 19.03 -16.76 -1.46
CA PHE A 107 18.14 -17.78 -0.96
C PHE A 107 18.67 -18.31 0.36
N GLY A 108 17.77 -18.55 1.31
CA GLY A 108 18.11 -19.05 2.63
C GLY A 108 17.00 -18.77 3.63
N SER A 109 16.95 -19.59 4.67
CA SER A 109 16.08 -19.30 5.81
C SER A 109 16.52 -18.01 6.48
N LYS A 110 15.56 -17.29 7.03
CA LYS A 110 15.80 -16.14 7.89
C LYS A 110 14.82 -16.20 9.04
N GLU A 111 15.34 -16.04 10.25
CA GLU A 111 14.48 -15.94 11.42
C GLU A 111 13.66 -14.65 11.33
N PRO A 112 12.34 -14.72 11.58
CA PRO A 112 11.53 -13.52 11.69
C PRO A 112 12.11 -12.58 12.76
N PRO A 113 12.16 -11.26 12.52
CA PRO A 113 12.41 -10.35 13.61
C PRO A 113 11.34 -10.53 14.69
N PRO A 114 11.68 -10.33 15.99
CA PRO A 114 10.69 -10.39 17.05
C PRO A 114 9.56 -9.42 16.77
N VAL A 115 8.31 -9.89 16.89
CA VAL A 115 7.13 -9.05 16.74
C VAL A 115 7.09 -8.10 17.94
N PRO A 116 7.07 -6.77 17.73
CA PRO A 116 6.92 -5.83 18.82
C PRO A 116 5.63 -6.10 19.60
N ALA A 117 5.70 -6.02 20.93
CA ALA A 117 4.49 -6.07 21.74
C ALA A 117 3.60 -4.85 21.42
N ALA A 118 2.29 -5.05 21.40
CA ALA A 118 1.35 -3.95 21.24
C ALA A 118 1.56 -2.94 22.38
N PRO A 119 1.64 -1.62 22.09
CA PRO A 119 1.78 -0.60 23.12
C PRO A 119 0.55 -0.58 24.05
N PRO A 120 0.69 -0.08 25.28
CA PRO A 120 -0.47 0.14 26.14
C PRO A 120 -1.45 1.11 25.48
N LEU A 121 -2.75 0.84 25.62
CA LEU A 121 -3.77 1.69 25.02
C LEU A 121 -3.86 3.02 25.78
N PRO A 122 -3.93 4.15 25.05
CA PRO A 122 -4.17 5.44 25.66
C PRO A 122 -5.62 5.59 26.14
N GLU A 123 -5.86 6.55 27.03
CA GLU A 123 -7.22 6.92 27.39
C GLU A 123 -7.96 7.52 26.18
N ARG A 124 -9.19 7.06 25.97
CA ARG A 124 -10.07 7.59 24.92
C ARG A 124 -10.64 8.93 25.39
N PRO A 125 -10.53 10.01 24.59
CA PRO A 125 -11.14 11.29 24.94
C PRO A 125 -12.69 11.16 24.92
N PRO A 126 -13.40 12.03 25.66
CA PRO A 126 -14.86 12.03 25.68
C PRO A 126 -15.42 12.28 24.28
N GLN A 127 -16.46 11.52 23.91
CA GLN A 127 -17.13 11.69 22.62
C GLN A 127 -17.83 13.04 22.52
N ARG A 128 -17.78 13.63 21.32
CA ARG A 128 -18.50 14.87 21.01
C ARG A 128 -19.98 14.57 20.83
N SER A 129 -20.85 15.31 21.53
CA SER A 129 -22.28 15.29 21.25
C SER A 129 -22.58 16.18 20.04
N LEU A 130 -23.04 15.58 18.95
CA LEU A 130 -23.42 16.26 17.72
C LEU A 130 -24.90 15.96 17.42
N PRO A 131 -25.67 16.95 16.91
CA PRO A 131 -27.06 16.71 16.52
C PRO A 131 -27.11 15.67 15.39
N ALA A 132 -27.89 14.61 15.59
CA ALA A 132 -28.13 13.54 14.62
C ALA A 132 -29.63 13.27 14.52
N PRO A 133 -30.13 12.78 13.36
CA PRO A 133 -31.51 12.30 13.24
C PRO A 133 -31.83 11.17 14.23
N ASP A 134 -33.11 10.99 14.55
CA ASP A 134 -33.56 9.93 15.47
C ASP A 134 -33.07 8.54 15.01
N GLY A 135 -32.49 7.80 15.95
CA GLY A 135 -31.92 6.47 15.68
C GLY A 135 -30.55 6.48 14.99
N MET A 136 -29.98 7.65 14.68
CA MET A 136 -28.64 7.79 14.10
C MET A 136 -27.64 8.36 15.10
N ARG A 137 -26.35 8.07 14.87
CA ARG A 137 -25.24 8.69 15.60
C ARG A 137 -24.10 9.03 14.63
N TRP A 138 -23.35 10.07 14.95
CA TRP A 138 -22.12 10.38 14.25
C TRP A 138 -20.99 9.44 14.69
N LEU A 139 -20.19 8.98 13.74
CA LEU A 139 -18.95 8.27 13.98
C LEU A 139 -17.79 9.11 13.46
N ALA A 140 -16.78 9.32 14.29
CA ALA A 140 -15.53 9.92 13.88
C ALA A 140 -14.64 8.84 13.29
N GLY A 141 -14.08 9.07 12.11
CA GLY A 141 -13.09 8.14 11.55
C GLY A 141 -12.20 8.81 10.53
N ASP A 142 -11.12 8.11 10.24
CA ASP A 142 -10.17 8.47 9.19
C ASP A 142 -10.15 7.34 8.16
N LEU A 143 -10.23 7.71 6.89
CA LEU A 143 -10.41 6.80 5.76
C LEU A 143 -9.13 6.62 4.94
N HIS A 144 -8.01 7.20 5.36
CA HIS A 144 -6.77 7.13 4.59
C HIS A 144 -5.56 7.18 5.52
N THR A 145 -5.02 6.00 5.85
CA THR A 145 -3.82 5.91 6.69
C THR A 145 -2.88 4.79 6.24
N HIS A 146 -1.60 4.93 6.56
CA HIS A 146 -0.57 3.96 6.21
C HIS A 146 0.17 3.46 7.46
N THR A 147 0.72 2.26 7.37
CA THR A 147 1.50 1.61 8.42
C THR A 147 2.91 1.31 7.91
N VAL A 148 3.70 0.64 8.75
CA VAL A 148 4.98 0.05 8.32
C VAL A 148 4.85 -0.96 7.18
N HIS A 149 3.65 -1.35 6.75
CA HIS A 149 3.48 -2.19 5.56
C HIS A 149 3.70 -1.44 4.24
N SER A 150 3.68 -0.11 4.26
CA SER A 150 4.10 0.73 3.14
C SER A 150 5.04 1.83 3.63
N ASP A 151 4.66 3.11 3.57
CA ASP A 151 5.50 4.27 3.90
C ASP A 151 5.19 4.88 5.28
N GLY A 152 4.19 4.36 5.99
CA GLY A 152 3.88 4.75 7.35
C GLY A 152 4.96 4.33 8.35
N THR A 153 4.97 5.00 9.51
CA THR A 153 5.97 4.79 10.56
C THR A 153 5.46 3.96 11.74
N LEU A 154 4.14 3.85 11.89
CA LEU A 154 3.50 3.11 12.98
C LEU A 154 3.12 1.70 12.54
N THR A 155 3.27 0.73 13.44
CA THR A 155 2.63 -0.57 13.31
C THR A 155 1.11 -0.44 13.36
N VAL A 156 0.38 -1.48 12.95
CA VAL A 156 -1.08 -1.50 13.03
C VAL A 156 -1.58 -1.24 14.46
N ASP A 157 -0.91 -1.82 15.47
CA ASP A 157 -1.27 -1.62 16.88
C ASP A 157 -0.99 -0.20 17.38
N GLU A 158 0.17 0.37 17.03
CA GLU A 158 0.50 1.76 17.39
C GLU A 158 -0.45 2.75 16.72
N LEU A 159 -0.78 2.51 15.45
CA LEU A 159 -1.72 3.33 14.69
C LEU A 159 -3.14 3.24 15.27
N ALA A 160 -3.59 2.04 15.67
CA ALA A 160 -4.86 1.85 16.36
C ALA A 160 -4.88 2.59 17.71
N GLY A 161 -3.80 2.51 18.48
CA GLY A 161 -3.64 3.27 19.73
C GLY A 161 -3.69 4.78 19.50
N LEU A 162 -3.03 5.29 18.46
CA LEU A 162 -3.11 6.70 18.07
C LEU A 162 -4.54 7.10 17.72
N ALA A 163 -5.26 6.31 16.94
CA ALA A 163 -6.66 6.57 16.61
C ALA A 163 -7.56 6.60 17.86
N VAL A 164 -7.33 5.73 18.84
CA VAL A 164 -8.00 5.79 20.15
C VAL A 164 -7.71 7.10 20.88
N ALA A 165 -6.44 7.53 20.93
CA ALA A 165 -6.04 8.80 21.56
C ALA A 165 -6.69 10.02 20.88
N GLN A 166 -6.93 9.95 19.57
CA GLN A 166 -7.63 11.00 18.81
C GLN A 166 -9.16 10.91 18.90
N GLY A 167 -9.71 9.91 19.61
CA GLY A 167 -11.15 9.74 19.79
C GLY A 167 -11.89 9.21 18.55
N LEU A 168 -11.19 8.54 17.64
CA LEU A 168 -11.82 7.94 16.46
C LEU A 168 -12.60 6.68 16.83
N ASP A 169 -13.75 6.46 16.19
CA ASP A 169 -14.58 5.27 16.30
C ASP A 169 -14.16 4.18 15.30
N PHE A 170 -13.60 4.58 14.15
CA PHE A 170 -13.05 3.67 13.14
C PHE A 170 -11.85 4.27 12.40
N LEU A 171 -11.04 3.41 11.79
CA LEU A 171 -9.86 3.78 11.02
C LEU A 171 -9.71 2.85 9.81
N ALA A 172 -9.63 3.39 8.59
CA ALA A 172 -9.25 2.60 7.41
C ALA A 172 -7.74 2.56 7.27
N VAL A 173 -7.19 1.35 7.13
CA VAL A 173 -5.75 1.12 6.95
C VAL A 173 -5.52 0.74 5.49
N THR A 174 -4.86 1.62 4.75
CA THR A 174 -4.79 1.64 3.28
C THR A 174 -3.36 1.72 2.80
N ASP A 175 -2.50 0.79 3.23
CA ASP A 175 -1.11 0.72 2.77
C ASP A 175 -0.99 0.64 1.24
N HIS A 176 0.04 1.27 0.69
CA HIS A 176 0.26 1.38 -0.76
C HIS A 176 0.44 0.02 -1.44
N ASN A 177 -0.46 -0.31 -2.37
CA ASN A 177 -0.36 -1.43 -3.30
C ASN A 177 -0.16 -2.82 -2.65
N THR A 178 -0.49 -2.97 -1.37
CA THR A 178 -0.35 -4.21 -0.61
C THR A 178 -1.54 -4.41 0.32
N THR A 179 -1.82 -5.68 0.66
CA THR A 179 -2.81 -6.08 1.66
C THR A 179 -2.17 -6.85 2.82
N SER A 180 -0.84 -6.84 2.91
CA SER A 180 -0.09 -7.62 3.91
C SER A 180 -0.43 -7.27 5.36
N HIS A 181 -0.99 -6.08 5.62
CA HIS A 181 -1.47 -5.66 6.93
C HIS A 181 -2.84 -6.26 7.31
N HIS A 182 -3.63 -6.75 6.35
CA HIS A 182 -5.02 -7.18 6.59
C HIS A 182 -5.11 -8.27 7.67
N ALA A 183 -4.16 -9.20 7.68
CA ALA A 183 -4.12 -10.32 8.63
C ALA A 183 -4.04 -9.89 10.11
N SER A 184 -3.54 -8.68 10.41
CA SER A 184 -3.41 -8.19 11.78
C SER A 184 -4.56 -7.29 12.24
N LEU A 185 -5.38 -6.79 11.31
CA LEU A 185 -6.41 -5.78 11.59
C LEU A 185 -7.45 -6.26 12.62
N ALA A 186 -7.99 -7.47 12.47
CA ALA A 186 -9.01 -7.98 13.37
C ALA A 186 -8.49 -8.07 14.82
N ALA A 187 -7.27 -8.60 14.99
CA ALA A 187 -6.67 -8.75 16.32
C ALA A 187 -6.29 -7.40 16.94
N ALA A 188 -5.73 -6.47 16.15
CA ALA A 188 -5.38 -5.13 16.62
C ALA A 188 -6.61 -4.29 16.96
N GLY A 189 -7.66 -4.34 16.14
CA GLY A 189 -8.93 -3.66 16.40
C GLY A 189 -9.63 -4.20 17.66
N ALA A 190 -9.61 -5.52 17.87
CA ALA A 190 -10.14 -6.13 19.08
C ALA A 190 -9.38 -5.71 20.34
N ARG A 191 -8.03 -5.63 20.27
CA ARG A 191 -7.22 -5.09 21.37
C ARG A 191 -7.58 -3.65 21.66
N ALA A 192 -7.63 -2.79 20.63
CA ALA A 192 -7.85 -1.35 20.77
C ALA A 192 -9.30 -0.94 21.08
N GLY A 193 -10.27 -1.85 20.91
CA GLY A 193 -11.69 -1.49 20.94
C GLY A 193 -12.04 -0.48 19.84
N LEU A 194 -11.46 -0.65 18.65
CA LEU A 194 -11.57 0.24 17.50
C LEU A 194 -11.89 -0.57 16.24
N VAL A 195 -12.79 -0.07 15.39
CA VAL A 195 -13.07 -0.71 14.10
C VAL A 195 -11.95 -0.36 13.13
N LEU A 196 -11.12 -1.35 12.80
CA LEU A 196 -10.14 -1.21 11.72
C LEU A 196 -10.75 -1.71 10.41
N VAL A 197 -10.87 -0.80 9.44
CA VAL A 197 -11.43 -1.09 8.12
C VAL A 197 -10.29 -1.51 7.18
N PRO A 198 -10.32 -2.73 6.62
CA PRO A 198 -9.34 -3.14 5.63
C PRO A 198 -9.45 -2.27 4.38
N GLY A 199 -8.31 -1.95 3.79
CA GLY A 199 -8.24 -1.33 2.48
C GLY A 199 -6.85 -1.42 1.88
N GLN A 200 -6.75 -0.97 0.65
CA GLN A 200 -5.51 -0.80 -0.10
C GLN A 200 -5.55 0.57 -0.76
N GLU A 201 -4.48 1.35 -0.64
CA GLU A 201 -4.32 2.47 -1.55
C GLU A 201 -3.71 1.96 -2.86
N VAL A 202 -4.48 2.06 -3.93
CA VAL A 202 -4.01 1.85 -5.30
C VAL A 202 -3.21 3.08 -5.72
N THR A 203 -1.90 2.94 -5.74
CA THR A 203 -0.95 4.05 -5.91
C THR A 203 -0.26 3.95 -7.27
N THR A 204 -0.46 4.95 -8.12
CA THR A 204 0.22 5.06 -9.42
C THR A 204 0.75 6.46 -9.63
N TYR A 205 1.69 6.62 -10.57
CA TYR A 205 2.18 7.94 -10.98
C TYR A 205 1.10 8.82 -11.64
N ARG A 206 -0.11 8.31 -11.88
CA ARG A 206 -1.23 9.03 -12.50
C ARG A 206 -2.39 9.26 -11.56
N GLY A 207 -2.21 9.06 -10.26
CA GLY A 207 -3.26 9.24 -9.28
C GLY A 207 -3.42 8.05 -8.36
N HIS A 208 -4.07 8.30 -7.23
CA HIS A 208 -4.26 7.32 -6.17
C HIS A 208 -5.74 7.12 -5.85
N ALA A 209 -6.09 5.93 -5.38
CA ALA A 209 -7.44 5.62 -4.94
C ALA A 209 -7.44 4.59 -3.81
N ASN A 210 -8.23 4.81 -2.76
CA ASN A 210 -8.48 3.80 -1.74
C ASN A 210 -9.54 2.81 -2.21
N ALA A 211 -9.21 1.52 -2.12
CA ALA A 211 -10.14 0.41 -2.25
C ALA A 211 -10.45 -0.13 -0.86
N PHE A 212 -11.68 0.11 -0.38
CA PHE A 212 -12.11 -0.27 0.96
C PHE A 212 -12.82 -1.63 0.99
N GLY A 213 -12.50 -2.42 2.01
CA GLY A 213 -13.10 -3.72 2.31
C GLY A 213 -12.07 -4.86 2.36
N ASP A 214 -12.50 -6.00 2.89
CA ASP A 214 -11.75 -7.25 2.82
C ASP A 214 -12.05 -7.92 1.46
N ILE A 215 -11.53 -7.30 0.41
CA ILE A 215 -11.89 -7.57 -1.00
C ILE A 215 -10.74 -8.18 -1.81
N GLY A 216 -9.66 -8.58 -1.12
CA GLY A 216 -8.42 -9.03 -1.75
C GLY A 216 -7.58 -7.88 -2.32
N TRP A 217 -6.49 -8.26 -2.99
CA TRP A 217 -5.55 -7.31 -3.59
C TRP A 217 -6.06 -6.78 -4.93
N VAL A 218 -6.02 -5.45 -5.10
CA VAL A 218 -6.38 -4.78 -6.35
C VAL A 218 -5.10 -4.55 -7.16
N ASP A 219 -5.06 -5.07 -8.38
CA ASP A 219 -3.88 -4.90 -9.25
C ASP A 219 -3.76 -3.45 -9.73
N PHE A 220 -2.90 -2.68 -9.07
CA PHE A 220 -2.62 -1.27 -9.36
C PHE A 220 -2.01 -1.01 -10.75
N ARG A 221 -1.62 -2.07 -11.47
CA ARG A 221 -1.11 -1.97 -12.84
C ARG A 221 -2.23 -2.01 -13.88
N ALA A 222 -3.43 -2.46 -13.48
CA ALA A 222 -4.60 -2.46 -14.35
C ALA A 222 -5.12 -1.03 -14.60
N PRO A 223 -5.93 -0.80 -15.65
CA PRO A 223 -6.60 0.48 -15.85
C PRO A 223 -7.53 0.84 -14.68
N ALA A 224 -7.73 2.13 -14.43
CA ALA A 224 -8.54 2.61 -13.31
C ALA A 224 -10.00 2.11 -13.33
N ASP A 225 -10.60 1.98 -14.52
CA ASP A 225 -11.95 1.40 -14.66
C ASP A 225 -12.01 -0.07 -14.17
N SER A 226 -10.92 -0.83 -14.34
CA SER A 226 -10.84 -2.20 -13.81
C SER A 226 -10.86 -2.19 -12.28
N TRP A 227 -10.24 -1.20 -11.63
CA TRP A 227 -10.30 -1.06 -10.17
C TRP A 227 -11.72 -0.76 -9.71
N VAL A 228 -12.41 0.19 -10.35
CA VAL A 228 -13.81 0.52 -10.04
C VAL A 228 -14.69 -0.73 -10.14
N ALA A 229 -14.55 -1.48 -11.23
CA ALA A 229 -15.33 -2.68 -11.48
C ALA A 229 -15.00 -3.81 -10.48
N SER A 230 -13.72 -4.11 -10.25
CA SER A 230 -13.31 -5.21 -9.36
C SER A 230 -13.67 -4.94 -7.91
N VAL A 231 -13.47 -3.71 -7.44
CA VAL A 231 -13.81 -3.31 -6.06
C VAL A 231 -15.31 -3.42 -5.83
N ALA A 232 -16.14 -2.91 -6.76
CA ALA A 232 -17.59 -3.03 -6.67
C ALA A 232 -18.06 -4.49 -6.72
N ALA A 233 -17.48 -5.31 -7.61
CA ALA A 233 -17.84 -6.73 -7.73
C ALA A 233 -17.53 -7.54 -6.46
N SER A 234 -16.49 -7.17 -5.72
CA SER A 234 -16.15 -7.76 -4.43
C SER A 234 -16.91 -7.15 -3.24
N GLY A 235 -17.83 -6.21 -3.46
CA GLY A 235 -18.63 -5.57 -2.41
C GLY A 235 -17.91 -4.44 -1.66
N GLY A 236 -16.79 -3.94 -2.19
CA GLY A 236 -16.04 -2.82 -1.64
C GLY A 236 -16.49 -1.46 -2.18
N LEU A 237 -15.82 -0.41 -1.70
CA LEU A 237 -16.01 0.96 -2.18
C LEU A 237 -14.66 1.53 -2.63
N LEU A 238 -14.63 2.15 -3.81
CA LEU A 238 -13.47 2.89 -4.28
C LEU A 238 -13.64 4.37 -3.95
N SER A 239 -12.59 5.02 -3.46
CA SER A 239 -12.50 6.46 -3.26
C SER A 239 -11.31 7.02 -4.00
N ILE A 240 -11.50 8.11 -4.74
CA ILE A 240 -10.37 8.81 -5.36
C ILE A 240 -9.69 9.68 -4.30
N ASN A 241 -8.39 9.48 -4.13
CA ASN A 241 -7.62 10.17 -3.09
C ASN A 241 -7.05 11.46 -3.67
N HIS A 242 -7.08 12.51 -2.86
CA HIS A 242 -6.48 13.82 -3.08
C HIS A 242 -6.30 14.17 -4.58
N PRO A 243 -7.41 14.26 -5.37
CA PRO A 243 -7.36 14.36 -6.83
C PRO A 243 -6.55 15.55 -7.35
N LEU A 244 -6.40 16.59 -6.52
CA LEU A 244 -5.56 17.76 -6.76
C LEU A 244 -4.33 17.71 -5.83
N GLY A 245 -3.38 16.83 -6.12
CA GLY A 245 -2.27 16.46 -5.24
C GLY A 245 -0.90 16.56 -5.87
N ALA A 246 -0.60 17.62 -6.62
CA ALA A 246 0.66 17.79 -7.36
C ALA A 246 1.01 16.54 -8.19
N ASP A 247 2.13 15.86 -7.91
CA ASP A 247 2.56 14.63 -8.59
C ASP A 247 1.59 13.44 -8.39
N CYS A 248 0.76 13.49 -7.35
CA CYS A 248 -0.26 12.48 -7.05
C CYS A 248 -1.64 12.83 -7.64
N SER A 249 -1.75 13.92 -8.42
CA SER A 249 -3.03 14.34 -9.00
C SER A 249 -3.63 13.25 -9.88
N TRP A 250 -4.96 13.12 -9.82
CA TRP A 250 -5.68 12.16 -10.61
C TRP A 250 -5.64 12.54 -12.10
N ARG A 251 -5.02 11.67 -12.90
CA ARG A 251 -4.76 11.81 -14.33
C ARG A 251 -5.20 10.59 -15.13
N GLN A 252 -5.80 9.60 -14.47
CA GLN A 252 -6.33 8.40 -15.10
C GLN A 252 -7.70 8.71 -15.73
N PRO A 253 -7.99 8.26 -16.96
CA PRO A 253 -9.33 8.31 -17.51
C PRO A 253 -10.26 7.39 -16.70
N LEU A 254 -11.53 7.78 -16.60
CA LEU A 254 -12.60 6.98 -16.00
C LEU A 254 -13.81 7.02 -16.90
N VAL A 255 -14.34 5.86 -17.25
CA VAL A 255 -15.65 5.70 -17.90
C VAL A 255 -16.75 5.74 -16.84
N CYS A 256 -16.52 5.08 -15.71
CA CYS A 256 -17.44 5.09 -14.57
C CYS A 256 -16.80 5.78 -13.37
N ARG A 257 -17.54 6.69 -12.72
CA ARG A 257 -17.08 7.34 -11.51
C ARG A 257 -17.27 6.41 -10.32
N PRO A 258 -16.28 6.31 -9.41
CA PRO A 258 -16.46 5.59 -8.17
C PRO A 258 -17.49 6.32 -7.27
N PRO A 259 -17.93 5.68 -6.17
CA PRO A 259 -18.92 6.29 -5.28
C PRO A 259 -18.36 7.41 -4.38
N LEU A 260 -17.04 7.47 -4.19
CA LEU A 260 -16.38 8.34 -3.22
C LEU A 260 -15.20 9.12 -3.81
N ALA A 261 -14.91 10.27 -3.22
CA ALA A 261 -13.66 11.01 -3.41
C ALA A 261 -13.32 11.85 -2.18
N GLU A 262 -12.03 12.09 -1.96
CA GLU A 262 -11.57 13.01 -0.95
C GLU A 262 -11.87 14.46 -1.36
N ILE A 263 -12.74 15.11 -0.58
CA ILE A 263 -13.03 16.54 -0.70
C ILE A 263 -12.22 17.41 0.28
N TRP A 264 -11.45 16.78 1.15
CA TRP A 264 -10.44 17.40 1.98
C TRP A 264 -9.24 16.45 2.17
N HIS A 265 -8.03 17.00 2.19
CA HIS A 265 -6.78 16.30 2.49
C HIS A 265 -5.87 17.23 3.30
N TRP A 266 -5.02 16.69 4.18
CA TRP A 266 -4.25 17.52 5.13
C TRP A 266 -3.28 18.49 4.45
N THR A 267 -2.84 18.19 3.23
CA THR A 267 -1.98 19.09 2.43
C THR A 267 -2.74 20.30 1.87
N TRP A 268 -4.08 20.30 1.92
CA TRP A 268 -4.93 21.38 1.45
C TRP A 268 -5.23 22.34 2.60
N LEU A 269 -4.29 23.26 2.82
CA LEU A 269 -4.32 24.16 3.98
C LEU A 269 -5.43 25.23 3.93
N ASP A 270 -5.91 25.61 2.73
CA ASP A 270 -7.09 26.49 2.62
C ASP A 270 -8.38 25.68 2.64
N ARG A 271 -9.07 25.72 3.79
CA ARG A 271 -10.35 25.03 4.03
C ARG A 271 -11.51 25.54 3.18
N ARG A 272 -11.34 26.66 2.45
CA ARG A 272 -12.33 27.20 1.51
C ARG A 272 -12.08 26.75 0.07
N TRP A 273 -11.02 25.97 -0.17
CA TRP A 273 -10.68 25.53 -1.51
C TRP A 273 -11.73 24.55 -2.04
N GLY A 274 -12.56 25.00 -2.97
CA GLY A 274 -13.60 24.19 -3.62
C GLY A 274 -13.10 23.34 -4.79
N GLY A 275 -11.79 23.33 -5.08
CA GLY A 275 -11.21 22.58 -6.20
C GLY A 275 -11.60 21.10 -6.23
N PRO A 276 -11.47 20.36 -5.12
CA PRO A 276 -11.88 18.95 -5.07
C PRO A 276 -13.37 18.72 -5.37
N MET A 277 -14.25 19.61 -4.90
CA MET A 277 -15.67 19.55 -5.21
C MET A 277 -15.96 19.87 -6.68
N ALA A 278 -15.18 20.74 -7.31
CA ALA A 278 -15.31 21.04 -8.74
C ALA A 278 -14.72 19.92 -9.63
N TRP A 279 -13.77 19.16 -9.09
CA TRP A 279 -13.20 18.00 -9.76
C TRP A 279 -14.18 16.81 -9.78
N TRP A 280 -14.96 16.64 -8.70
CA TRP A 280 -16.03 15.64 -8.60
C TRP A 280 -17.24 16.03 -9.45
#